data_AF-A0A6A4H112-F1
#
_entry.id   AF-A0A6A4H112-F1
#
_cell.length_a   1.000
_cell.length_b   1.000
_cell.length_c   1.000
_cell.angle_alpha   90.00
_cell.angle_beta   90.00
_cell.angle_gamma   90.00
#
_symmetry.space_group_name_H-M   'P 1'
#
loop_
_entity.id
_entity.type
_entity.pdbx_description
1 polymer ?
#
loop_
_entity_poly.entity_id
_entity_poly.type
_entity_poly.pdbx_seq_one_letter_code
_entity_poly.pdbx_strand_id
1 'polypeptide(L)'
;MDLPYSGNQVRSPAPISQRLPLIFRRLHRFNQMDFEQAIWQLGYLCLAPRRVYRNVYFHKQTKNTWARDDPAIIILIAACLFVAGLAWSFAYSYTARQALELILLVSNRLLVAPPSHSSPADSSVEWAYAFDVHTNAFFPFFLTLYVAQLFILPVVLKENWVCLFLGNTLYLAGFAQYVYGVYLGLNALPFLIRSELLLSPLLPLFTAYIISLLGFNVAKYVLAVYFGP
;
A
#
# COMPACT_ATOMS: atom_id res chain seq x y z
N MET A 1 51.31 -19.21 39.27
CA MET A 1 50.90 -18.07 38.42
C MET A 1 49.61 -18.50 37.77
N ASP A 2 48.51 -18.31 38.50
CA ASP A 2 47.19 -18.81 38.14
C ASP A 2 46.44 -17.70 37.40
N LEU A 3 45.98 -17.99 36.18
CA LEU A 3 45.17 -17.07 35.38
C LEU A 3 43.72 -17.08 35.89
N PRO A 4 43.06 -15.94 36.15
CA PRO A 4 41.65 -15.95 36.51
C PRO A 4 40.79 -16.07 35.25
N TYR A 5 40.05 -17.18 35.19
CA TYR A 5 38.94 -17.41 34.27
C TYR A 5 37.79 -16.49 34.67
N SER A 6 37.53 -15.41 33.92
CA SER A 6 36.38 -14.52 34.16
C SER A 6 35.23 -14.91 33.25
N GLY A 7 34.13 -15.36 33.86
CA GLY A 7 33.01 -16.02 33.22
C GLY A 7 32.19 -15.14 32.28
N ASN A 8 31.74 -15.75 31.18
CA ASN A 8 30.69 -15.24 30.32
C ASN A 8 29.41 -14.98 31.14
N GLN A 9 29.09 -13.71 31.40
CA GLN A 9 27.77 -13.31 31.87
C GLN A 9 26.76 -13.51 30.74
N VAL A 10 25.99 -14.59 30.82
CA VAL A 10 24.80 -14.81 30.01
C VAL A 10 23.79 -13.73 30.37
N ARG A 11 23.57 -12.76 29.47
CA ARG A 11 22.50 -11.76 29.61
C ARG A 11 21.15 -12.48 29.63
N SER A 12 20.46 -12.43 30.76
CA SER A 12 19.07 -12.89 30.88
C SER A 12 18.20 -12.17 29.83
N PRO A 13 17.33 -12.89 29.10
CA PRO A 13 16.41 -12.26 28.16
C PRO A 13 15.39 -11.42 28.95
N ALA A 14 15.28 -10.14 28.60
CA ALA A 14 14.32 -9.23 29.21
C ALA A 14 12.87 -9.74 29.03
N PRO A 15 11.97 -9.54 30.02
CA PRO A 15 10.61 -10.04 29.99
C PRO A 15 9.80 -9.43 28.82
N ILE A 16 8.98 -10.28 28.21
CA ILE A 16 8.24 -10.06 26.95
C ILE A 16 7.17 -8.93 27.04
N SER A 17 6.91 -8.40 28.23
CA SER A 17 5.77 -7.49 28.53
C SER A 17 6.00 -5.99 28.24
N GLN A 18 7.08 -5.60 27.55
CA GLN A 18 7.32 -4.19 27.16
C GLN A 18 7.22 -3.94 25.65
N ARG A 19 6.69 -4.89 24.88
CA ARG A 19 6.64 -4.85 23.41
C ARG A 19 5.31 -4.34 22.84
N LEU A 20 4.78 -3.23 23.36
CA LEU A 20 3.84 -2.46 22.52
C LEU A 20 4.64 -1.95 21.32
N PRO A 21 4.24 -2.23 20.06
CA PRO A 21 5.00 -1.83 18.89
C PRO A 21 5.20 -0.32 18.95
N LEU A 22 6.46 0.15 18.83
CA LEU A 22 6.82 1.57 18.90
C LEU A 22 5.95 2.46 17.97
N ILE A 23 5.39 1.87 16.92
CA ILE A 23 4.43 2.46 15.98
C ILE A 23 3.15 2.95 16.67
N PHE A 24 2.52 2.16 17.55
CA PHE A 24 1.31 2.61 18.28
C PHE A 24 1.61 3.73 19.28
N ARG A 25 2.82 3.73 19.87
CA ARG A 25 3.28 4.81 20.75
C ARG A 25 3.62 6.09 20.00
N ARG A 26 3.96 6.01 18.70
CA ARG A 26 4.23 7.16 17.82
C ARG A 26 2.97 7.68 17.13
N LEU A 27 2.00 6.82 16.81
CA LEU A 27 0.70 7.18 16.22
C LEU A 27 -0.11 8.16 17.08
N HIS A 28 0.05 8.12 18.41
CA HIS A 28 -0.71 9.00 19.32
C HIS A 28 -0.11 10.41 19.46
N ARG A 29 1.06 10.71 18.88
CA ARG A 29 1.67 12.05 18.92
C ARG A 29 1.30 12.88 17.68
N PHE A 30 0.03 13.23 17.57
CA PHE A 30 -0.51 14.02 16.43
C PHE A 30 0.13 15.40 16.27
N ASN A 31 0.60 16.01 17.37
CA ASN A 31 1.12 17.38 17.36
C ASN A 31 2.55 17.52 16.79
N GLN A 32 3.24 16.41 16.51
CA GLN A 32 4.61 16.40 15.97
C GLN A 32 4.67 15.81 14.56
N MET A 33 3.52 15.61 13.91
CA MET A 33 3.46 14.97 12.60
C MET A 33 3.52 16.00 11.48
N ASP A 34 4.47 15.83 10.56
CA ASP A 34 4.65 16.68 9.39
C ASP A 34 3.61 16.35 8.29
N PHE A 35 2.35 16.75 8.51
CA PHE A 35 1.25 16.50 7.58
C PHE A 35 1.45 17.16 6.21
N GLU A 36 2.07 18.34 6.16
CA GLU A 36 2.34 19.04 4.91
C GLU A 36 3.24 18.20 3.98
N GLN A 37 4.33 17.65 4.53
CA GLN A 37 5.23 16.78 3.77
C GLN A 37 4.53 15.50 3.31
N ALA A 38 3.69 14.91 4.17
CA ALA A 38 2.91 13.72 3.84
C ALA A 38 1.91 13.97 2.70
N ILE A 39 1.20 15.11 2.72
CA ILE A 39 0.27 15.51 1.65
C ILE A 39 1.00 15.69 0.33
N TRP A 40 2.13 16.41 0.34
CA TRP A 40 2.95 16.58 -0.85
C TRP A 40 3.45 15.24 -1.38
N GLN A 41 3.87 14.34 -0.48
CA GLN A 41 4.32 13.01 -0.88
C GLN A 41 3.21 12.20 -1.56
N LEU A 42 1.99 12.21 -1.02
CA LEU A 42 0.83 11.56 -1.66
C LEU A 42 0.49 12.20 -3.01
N GLY A 43 0.54 13.52 -3.12
CA GLY A 43 0.34 14.23 -4.38
C GLY A 43 1.40 13.86 -5.43
N TYR A 44 2.66 13.80 -5.04
CA TYR A 44 3.75 13.37 -5.92
C TYR A 44 3.67 11.89 -6.29
N LEU A 45 3.16 11.01 -5.43
CA LEU A 45 2.91 9.61 -5.81
C LEU A 45 1.96 9.49 -6.99
N CYS A 46 0.97 10.39 -7.08
CA CYS A 46 0.00 10.42 -8.17
C CYS A 46 0.57 11.05 -9.45
N LEU A 47 1.30 12.17 -9.32
CA LEU A 47 1.73 12.98 -10.46
C LEU A 47 3.15 12.66 -10.95
N ALA A 48 4.06 12.31 -10.05
CA ALA A 48 5.48 12.14 -10.33
C ALA A 48 6.15 11.19 -9.31
N PRO A 49 5.80 9.88 -9.28
CA PRO A 49 6.25 8.94 -8.24
C PRO A 49 7.78 8.81 -8.17
N ARG A 50 8.48 9.03 -9.29
CA ARG A 50 9.95 9.06 -9.34
C ARG A 50 10.57 10.09 -8.40
N ARG A 51 9.89 11.23 -8.15
CA ARG A 51 10.39 12.27 -7.24
C ARG A 51 10.41 11.79 -5.79
N VAL A 52 9.39 11.05 -5.38
CA VAL A 52 9.27 10.51 -4.02
C VAL A 52 10.38 9.51 -3.74
N TYR A 53 10.61 8.58 -4.66
CA TYR A 53 11.65 7.56 -4.49
C TYR A 53 13.08 8.12 -4.57
N ARG A 54 13.28 9.23 -5.31
CA ARG A 54 14.54 9.96 -5.26
C ARG A 54 14.82 10.56 -3.87
N ASN A 55 13.79 11.07 -3.20
CA ASN A 55 13.92 11.61 -1.84
C ASN A 55 14.24 10.51 -0.82
N VAL A 56 13.68 9.30 -0.99
CA VAL A 56 14.03 8.13 -0.18
C VAL A 56 15.51 7.77 -0.33
N TYR A 57 16.04 7.81 -1.55
CA TYR A 57 17.46 7.57 -1.79
C TYR A 57 18.36 8.57 -1.05
N PHE A 58 18.01 9.87 -1.07
CA PHE A 58 18.75 10.90 -0.32
C PHE A 58 18.58 10.77 1.21
N HIS A 59 17.42 10.31 1.67
CA HIS A 59 17.19 10.03 3.09
C HIS A 59 18.11 8.91 3.59
N LYS A 60 18.32 7.88 2.78
CA LYS A 60 19.26 6.80 3.11
C LYS A 60 20.68 7.34 3.31
N GLN A 61 21.15 8.24 2.44
CA GLN A 61 22.50 8.81 2.55
C GLN A 61 22.71 9.63 3.83
N THR A 62 21.65 10.23 4.37
CA THR A 62 21.73 11.11 5.55
C THR A 62 21.42 10.41 6.87
N LYS A 63 20.54 9.41 6.87
CA LYS A 63 20.09 8.70 8.10
C LYS A 63 20.44 7.22 8.14
N ASN A 64 21.02 6.66 7.07
CA ASN A 64 21.39 5.24 6.95
C ASN A 64 20.24 4.25 7.21
N THR A 65 18.97 4.67 7.08
CA THR A 65 17.77 3.83 7.20
C THR A 65 16.90 3.96 5.94
N TRP A 66 16.21 2.89 5.53
CA TRP A 66 15.27 2.92 4.40
C TRP A 66 13.83 3.19 4.86
N ALA A 67 13.45 2.69 6.03
CA ALA A 67 12.14 2.91 6.62
C ALA A 67 11.93 4.38 7.04
N ARG A 68 10.73 4.91 6.77
CA ARG A 68 10.27 6.20 7.30
C ARG A 68 9.82 6.04 8.75
N ASP A 69 10.14 7.00 9.60
CA ASP A 69 9.77 7.01 11.02
C ASP A 69 8.41 7.67 11.33
N ASP A 70 7.81 8.36 10.35
CA ASP A 70 6.63 9.22 10.51
C ASP A 70 5.31 8.53 10.13
N PRO A 71 4.32 8.45 11.05
CA PRO A 71 3.04 7.77 10.82
C PRO A 71 2.02 8.58 10.00
N ALA A 72 2.33 9.83 9.63
CA ALA A 72 1.39 10.77 9.00
C ALA A 72 0.76 10.25 7.70
N ILE A 73 1.54 9.57 6.85
CA ILE A 73 1.06 9.02 5.57
C ILE A 73 0.03 7.91 5.79
N ILE A 74 0.25 7.05 6.79
CA ILE A 74 -0.66 5.95 7.12
C ILE A 74 -2.00 6.52 7.60
N ILE A 75 -1.97 7.56 8.45
CA ILE A 75 -3.17 8.25 8.93
C ILE A 75 -3.93 8.88 7.76
N LEU A 76 -3.23 9.54 6.84
CA LEU A 76 -3.85 10.21 5.70
C LEU A 76 -4.50 9.21 4.73
N ILE A 77 -3.84 8.08 4.46
CA ILE A 77 -4.41 6.99 3.65
C ILE A 77 -5.62 6.35 4.34
N ALA A 78 -5.55 6.11 5.66
CA ALA A 78 -6.68 5.60 6.42
C ALA A 78 -7.89 6.56 6.37
N ALA A 79 -7.66 7.86 6.47
CA ALA A 79 -8.71 8.88 6.32
C ALA A 79 -9.32 8.86 4.90
N CYS A 80 -8.50 8.76 3.85
CA CYS A 80 -8.99 8.64 2.48
C CYS A 80 -9.85 7.39 2.27
N LEU A 81 -9.41 6.25 2.80
CA LEU A 81 -10.16 4.98 2.75
C LEU A 81 -11.49 5.06 3.48
N PHE A 82 -11.52 5.72 4.64
CA PHE A 82 -12.76 5.95 5.38
C PHE A 82 -13.77 6.77 4.56
N VAL A 83 -13.32 7.87 3.95
CA VAL A 83 -14.19 8.73 3.11
C VAL A 83 -14.70 7.98 1.88
N ALA A 84 -13.85 7.20 1.20
CA ALA A 84 -14.31 6.39 0.07
C ALA A 84 -15.27 5.27 0.50
N GLY A 85 -15.04 4.63 1.64
CA GLY A 85 -15.96 3.63 2.20
C GLY A 85 -17.35 4.22 2.44
N LEU A 86 -17.44 5.44 2.97
CA LEU A 86 -18.70 6.16 3.11
C LEU A 86 -19.35 6.47 1.75
N ALA A 87 -18.57 6.91 0.77
CA ALA A 87 -19.06 7.21 -0.57
C ALA A 87 -19.66 5.98 -1.29
N TRP A 88 -18.99 4.83 -1.22
CA TRP A 88 -19.51 3.57 -1.75
C TRP A 88 -20.74 3.08 -0.99
N SER A 89 -20.76 3.25 0.34
CA SER A 89 -21.92 2.92 1.17
C SER A 89 -23.16 3.73 0.81
N PHE A 90 -22.98 5.01 0.52
CA PHE A 90 -24.06 5.89 0.05
C PHE A 90 -24.52 5.53 -1.36
N ALA A 91 -23.59 5.24 -2.28
CA ALA A 91 -23.90 4.91 -3.67
C ALA A 91 -24.71 3.62 -3.83
N TYR A 92 -24.50 2.62 -2.96
CA TYR A 92 -25.16 1.31 -3.01
C TYR A 92 -26.29 1.13 -1.97
N SER A 93 -26.66 2.17 -1.23
CA SER A 93 -27.75 2.14 -0.23
C SER A 93 -27.55 1.09 0.88
N TYR A 94 -26.33 0.94 1.38
CA TYR A 94 -26.06 -0.04 2.44
C TYR A 94 -26.55 0.40 3.81
N THR A 95 -27.02 -0.56 4.62
CA THR A 95 -27.34 -0.33 6.04
C THR A 95 -26.03 -0.03 6.80
N ALA A 96 -26.05 0.89 7.77
CA ALA A 96 -24.86 1.37 8.50
C ALA A 96 -23.94 0.27 9.05
N ARG A 97 -24.47 -0.94 9.27
CA ARG A 97 -23.74 -2.12 9.73
C ARG A 97 -22.78 -2.70 8.67
N GLN A 98 -23.23 -2.81 7.42
CA GLN A 98 -22.40 -3.31 6.31
C GLN A 98 -21.30 -2.30 5.93
N ALA A 99 -21.62 -1.00 6.00
CA ALA A 99 -20.64 0.07 5.85
C ALA A 99 -19.53 -0.02 6.91
N LEU A 100 -19.91 -0.25 8.18
CA LEU A 100 -18.95 -0.40 9.28
C LEU A 100 -18.11 -1.67 9.14
N GLU A 101 -18.70 -2.80 8.75
CA GLU A 101 -17.97 -4.06 8.52
C GLU A 101 -16.93 -3.92 7.39
N LEU A 102 -17.25 -3.21 6.32
CA LEU A 102 -16.33 -2.97 5.20
C LEU A 102 -15.16 -2.07 5.63
N ILE A 103 -15.45 -0.99 6.37
CA ILE A 103 -14.43 -0.09 6.93
C ILE A 103 -13.51 -0.84 7.90
N LEU A 104 -14.08 -1.68 8.78
CA LEU A 104 -13.30 -2.48 9.74
C LEU A 104 -12.52 -3.61 9.06
N LEU A 105 -13.03 -4.23 8.00
CA LEU A 105 -12.32 -5.27 7.25
C LEU A 105 -11.11 -4.68 6.51
N VAL A 106 -11.29 -3.53 5.86
CA VAL A 106 -10.20 -2.81 5.18
C VAL A 106 -9.17 -2.32 6.20
N SER A 107 -9.62 -1.74 7.31
CA SER A 107 -8.73 -1.27 8.38
C SER A 107 -7.99 -2.43 9.05
N ASN A 108 -8.66 -3.54 9.37
CA ASN A 108 -8.03 -4.69 10.00
C ASN A 108 -7.06 -5.43 9.05
N ARG A 109 -7.36 -5.56 7.76
CA ARG A 109 -6.40 -6.15 6.80
C ARG A 109 -5.14 -5.30 6.60
N LEU A 110 -5.25 -3.98 6.73
CA LEU A 110 -4.11 -3.06 6.60
C LEU A 110 -3.32 -2.88 7.91
N LEU A 111 -3.99 -2.98 9.06
CA LEU A 111 -3.38 -2.81 10.38
C LEU A 111 -2.82 -4.12 10.98
N VAL A 112 -3.28 -5.29 10.51
CA VAL A 112 -2.76 -6.62 10.91
C VAL A 112 -1.64 -7.07 9.96
N ALA A 113 -0.70 -6.17 9.69
CA ALA A 113 0.59 -6.57 9.14
C ALA A 113 1.42 -7.13 10.32
N PRO A 114 1.86 -8.41 10.30
CA PRO A 114 2.45 -9.05 11.48
C PRO A 114 3.74 -8.34 11.93
N PRO A 115 3.96 -8.14 13.24
CA PRO A 115 5.22 -7.62 13.74
C PRO A 115 6.28 -8.71 13.56
N SER A 116 7.05 -8.64 12.49
CA SER A 116 8.08 -9.64 12.20
C SER A 116 9.41 -9.16 12.77
N HIS A 117 9.97 -9.98 13.65
CA HIS A 117 11.19 -9.71 14.39
C HIS A 117 12.40 -9.43 13.48
N SER A 118 13.18 -8.42 13.87
CA SER A 118 14.46 -8.05 13.29
C SER A 118 15.53 -9.13 13.55
N SER A 119 16.21 -9.54 12.49
CA SER A 119 17.58 -10.07 12.57
C SER A 119 18.45 -9.26 11.60
N PRO A 120 19.62 -8.75 12.01
CA PRO A 120 20.49 -7.98 11.16
C PRO A 120 21.37 -8.94 10.35
N ALA A 121 21.17 -8.99 9.05
CA ALA A 121 22.23 -9.39 8.13
C ALA A 121 21.97 -8.73 6.79
N ASP A 122 23.02 -8.08 6.30
CA ASP A 122 23.11 -7.39 5.02
C ASP A 122 22.37 -8.14 3.89
N SER A 123 21.65 -7.38 3.07
CA SER A 123 20.92 -7.76 1.83
C SER A 123 19.39 -7.98 1.91
N SER A 124 18.75 -8.09 3.08
CA SER A 124 17.28 -8.21 3.13
C SER A 124 16.58 -6.85 3.13
N VAL A 125 15.55 -6.67 2.30
CA VAL A 125 14.69 -5.48 2.29
C VAL A 125 14.09 -5.24 3.67
N GLU A 126 14.26 -4.03 4.24
CA GLU A 126 13.62 -3.65 5.49
C GLU A 126 12.09 -3.80 5.37
N TRP A 127 11.46 -4.58 6.25
CA TRP A 127 10.02 -4.85 6.15
C TRP A 127 9.16 -3.59 6.16
N ALA A 128 9.50 -2.62 7.02
CA ALA A 128 8.79 -1.35 7.10
C ALA A 128 8.90 -0.54 5.81
N TYR A 129 10.01 -0.69 5.09
CA TYR A 129 10.19 -0.12 3.76
C TYR A 129 9.31 -0.83 2.71
N ALA A 130 9.29 -2.17 2.70
CA ALA A 130 8.42 -2.92 1.81
C ALA A 130 6.94 -2.56 2.01
N PHE A 131 6.50 -2.48 3.27
CA PHE A 131 5.15 -2.03 3.63
C PHE A 131 4.86 -0.61 3.15
N ASP A 132 5.79 0.34 3.34
CA ASP A 132 5.66 1.72 2.85
C ASP A 132 5.53 1.77 1.32
N VAL A 133 6.36 1.01 0.58
CA VAL A 133 6.28 0.92 -0.89
C VAL A 133 4.92 0.41 -1.35
N HIS A 134 4.40 -0.66 -0.74
CA HIS A 134 3.07 -1.19 -1.09
C HIS A 134 1.95 -0.21 -0.73
N THR A 135 2.05 0.46 0.41
CA THR A 135 1.09 1.48 0.85
C THR A 135 1.08 2.69 -0.09
N ASN A 136 2.26 3.13 -0.51
CA ASN A 136 2.43 4.22 -1.46
C ASN A 136 1.94 3.86 -2.87
N ALA A 137 2.18 2.62 -3.33
CA ALA A 137 1.66 2.13 -4.61
C ALA A 137 0.14 1.88 -4.59
N PHE A 138 -0.41 1.58 -3.43
CA PHE A 138 -1.85 1.40 -3.24
C PHE A 138 -2.62 2.71 -3.37
N PHE A 139 -2.06 3.86 -3.01
CA PHE A 139 -2.78 5.14 -3.05
C PHE A 139 -3.22 5.56 -4.47
N PRO A 140 -2.36 5.56 -5.50
CA PRO A 140 -2.79 5.79 -6.89
C PRO A 140 -3.77 4.73 -7.40
N PHE A 141 -3.55 3.46 -7.08
CA PHE A 141 -4.48 2.37 -7.39
C PHE A 141 -5.86 2.63 -6.80
N PHE A 142 -5.91 3.08 -5.55
CA PHE A 142 -7.12 3.42 -4.83
C PHE A 142 -7.88 4.56 -5.51
N LEU A 143 -7.19 5.64 -5.90
CA LEU A 143 -7.81 6.75 -6.61
C LEU A 143 -8.43 6.30 -7.95
N THR A 144 -7.75 5.43 -8.69
CA THR A 144 -8.26 4.94 -9.98
C THR A 144 -9.45 4.00 -9.82
N LEU A 145 -9.37 2.98 -8.94
CA LEU A 145 -10.42 1.96 -8.83
C LEU A 145 -11.55 2.27 -7.86
N TYR A 146 -11.31 3.05 -6.81
CA TYR A 146 -12.34 3.36 -5.82
C TYR A 146 -12.93 4.75 -5.98
N VAL A 147 -12.16 5.72 -6.49
CA VAL A 147 -12.66 7.09 -6.69
C VAL A 147 -13.10 7.30 -8.13
N ALA A 148 -12.22 7.12 -9.12
CA ALA A 148 -12.57 7.36 -10.52
C ALA A 148 -13.65 6.39 -11.02
N GLN A 149 -13.60 5.12 -10.63
CA GLN A 149 -14.66 4.14 -10.95
C GLN A 149 -16.03 4.58 -10.43
N LEU A 150 -16.11 5.21 -9.25
CA LEU A 150 -17.39 5.65 -8.68
C LEU A 150 -18.06 6.71 -9.58
N PHE A 151 -17.28 7.62 -10.15
CA PHE A 151 -17.79 8.63 -11.09
C PHE A 151 -18.20 8.04 -12.45
N ILE A 152 -17.51 6.99 -12.90
CA ILE A 152 -17.75 6.36 -14.21
C ILE A 152 -18.75 5.19 -14.09
N LEU A 153 -19.18 4.83 -12.89
CA LEU A 153 -20.13 3.75 -12.59
C LEU A 153 -21.36 3.70 -13.52
N PRO A 154 -22.11 4.80 -13.78
CA PRO A 154 -23.28 4.76 -14.66
C PRO A 154 -22.94 4.44 -16.13
N VAL A 155 -21.67 4.63 -16.52
CA VAL A 155 -21.16 4.27 -17.84
C VAL A 155 -20.70 2.81 -17.84
N VAL A 156 -19.91 2.39 -16.84
CA VAL A 156 -19.34 1.02 -16.77
C VAL A 156 -20.41 -0.06 -16.70
N LEU A 157 -21.57 0.23 -16.10
CA LEU A 157 -22.69 -0.72 -15.97
C LEU A 157 -23.49 -0.92 -17.27
N LYS A 158 -23.28 -0.13 -18.32
CA LYS A 158 -24.00 -0.30 -19.60
C LYS A 158 -23.46 -1.49 -20.41
N GLU A 159 -24.31 -2.03 -21.26
CA GLU A 159 -24.05 -3.21 -22.13
C GLU A 159 -23.30 -2.85 -23.43
N ASN A 160 -22.54 -1.75 -23.45
CA ASN A 160 -21.87 -1.28 -24.66
C ASN A 160 -20.41 -1.72 -24.69
N TRP A 161 -19.89 -2.03 -25.89
CA TRP A 161 -18.47 -2.36 -26.08
C TRP A 161 -17.54 -1.24 -25.58
N VAL A 162 -17.92 0.02 -25.75
CA VAL A 162 -17.18 1.18 -25.22
C VAL A 162 -17.09 1.15 -23.69
N CYS A 163 -18.15 0.71 -23.01
CA CYS A 163 -18.18 0.62 -21.55
C CYS A 163 -17.36 -0.58 -21.04
N LEU A 164 -17.35 -1.68 -21.78
CA LEU A 164 -16.46 -2.80 -21.55
C LEU A 164 -15.00 -2.38 -21.70
N PHE A 165 -14.65 -1.71 -22.80
CA PHE A 165 -13.31 -1.20 -23.04
C PHE A 165 -12.88 -0.23 -21.94
N LEU A 166 -13.73 0.74 -21.60
CA LEU A 166 -13.44 1.74 -20.58
C LEU A 166 -13.25 1.10 -19.19
N GLY A 167 -14.15 0.20 -18.79
CA GLY A 167 -14.07 -0.51 -17.51
C GLY A 167 -12.82 -1.39 -17.42
N ASN A 168 -12.55 -2.20 -18.44
CA ASN A 168 -11.38 -3.09 -18.43
C ASN A 168 -10.07 -2.29 -18.51
N THR A 169 -10.06 -1.15 -19.23
CA THR A 169 -8.89 -0.27 -19.30
C THR A 169 -8.63 0.41 -17.96
N LEU A 170 -9.68 0.78 -17.22
CA LEU A 170 -9.57 1.32 -15.86
C LEU A 170 -8.92 0.30 -14.90
N TYR A 171 -9.31 -0.97 -14.99
CA TYR A 171 -8.70 -2.06 -14.21
C TYR A 171 -7.25 -2.32 -14.60
N LEU A 172 -6.95 -2.38 -15.90
CA LEU A 172 -5.57 -2.50 -16.36
C LEU A 172 -4.72 -1.33 -15.87
N ALA A 173 -5.21 -0.09 -15.98
CA ALA A 173 -4.51 1.11 -15.55
C ALA A 173 -4.25 1.08 -14.04
N GLY A 174 -5.24 0.73 -13.23
CA GLY A 174 -5.08 0.59 -11.78
C GLY A 174 -4.01 -0.43 -11.43
N PHE A 175 -4.13 -1.67 -11.91
CA PHE A 175 -3.14 -2.71 -11.61
C PHE A 175 -1.74 -2.37 -12.15
N ALA A 176 -1.64 -1.76 -13.32
CA ALA A 176 -0.37 -1.29 -13.87
C ALA A 176 0.26 -0.18 -13.00
N GLN A 177 -0.54 0.77 -12.50
CA GLN A 177 -0.07 1.80 -11.56
C GLN A 177 0.46 1.18 -10.27
N TYR A 178 -0.23 0.18 -9.73
CA TYR A 178 0.22 -0.54 -8.53
C TYR A 178 1.56 -1.25 -8.76
N VAL A 179 1.65 -2.08 -9.81
CA VAL A 179 2.87 -2.84 -10.15
C VAL A 179 4.04 -1.89 -10.43
N TYR A 180 3.81 -0.80 -11.18
CA TYR A 180 4.83 0.21 -11.46
C TYR A 180 5.25 1.00 -10.21
N GLY A 181 4.30 1.32 -9.32
CA GLY A 181 4.58 1.97 -8.04
C GLY A 181 5.46 1.12 -7.13
N VAL A 182 5.20 -0.19 -7.06
CA VAL A 182 6.02 -1.16 -6.32
C VAL A 182 7.40 -1.30 -6.96
N TYR A 183 7.46 -1.41 -8.29
CA TYR A 183 8.72 -1.45 -9.03
C TYR A 183 9.59 -0.22 -8.73
N LEU A 184 9.04 1.00 -8.83
CA LEU A 184 9.79 2.22 -8.57
C LEU A 184 10.33 2.29 -7.14
N GLY A 185 9.54 1.82 -6.16
CA GLY A 185 9.97 1.77 -4.78
C GLY A 185 11.11 0.79 -4.57
N LEU A 186 10.93 -0.45 -4.98
CA LEU A 186 11.98 -1.45 -4.81
C LEU A 186 13.23 -1.13 -5.66
N ASN A 187 13.09 -0.55 -6.85
CA ASN A 187 14.22 -0.15 -7.68
C ASN A 187 15.09 0.97 -7.07
N ALA A 188 14.65 1.65 -6.01
CA ALA A 188 15.50 2.57 -5.26
C ALA A 188 16.55 1.85 -4.39
N LEU A 189 16.41 0.53 -4.20
CA LEU A 189 17.32 -0.30 -3.42
C LEU A 189 18.50 -0.77 -4.29
N PRO A 190 19.75 -0.38 -3.98
CA PRO A 190 20.92 -0.64 -4.83
C PRO A 190 21.33 -2.12 -4.89
N PHE A 191 20.78 -2.97 -4.04
CA PHE A 191 21.09 -4.41 -3.98
C PHE A 191 20.17 -5.28 -4.85
N LEU A 192 19.11 -4.72 -5.45
CA LEU A 192 18.24 -5.45 -6.37
C LEU A 192 18.83 -5.42 -7.78
N ILE A 193 19.45 -6.53 -8.18
CA ILE A 193 20.17 -6.67 -9.46
C ILE A 193 19.20 -6.85 -10.64
N ARG A 194 17.99 -7.37 -10.41
CA ARG A 194 16.97 -7.65 -11.46
C ARG A 194 15.58 -7.12 -11.08
N SER A 195 15.49 -5.83 -10.79
CA SER A 195 14.22 -5.15 -10.49
C SER A 195 13.19 -5.28 -11.62
N GLU A 196 13.62 -5.51 -12.87
CA GLU A 196 12.76 -5.70 -14.04
C GLU A 196 11.80 -6.89 -13.90
N LEU A 197 12.18 -7.93 -13.13
CA LEU A 197 11.29 -9.07 -12.86
C LEU A 197 10.04 -8.67 -12.07
N LEU A 198 10.07 -7.55 -11.33
CA LEU A 198 8.89 -7.01 -10.65
C LEU A 198 7.82 -6.48 -11.62
N LEU A 199 8.20 -6.15 -12.86
CA LEU A 199 7.27 -5.77 -13.92
C LEU A 199 6.66 -6.99 -14.63
N SER A 200 7.20 -8.19 -14.41
CA SER A 200 6.71 -9.41 -15.07
C SER A 200 5.21 -9.68 -14.90
N PRO A 201 4.51 -9.34 -13.79
CA PRO A 201 3.06 -9.51 -13.68
C PRO A 201 2.27 -8.64 -14.67
N LEU A 202 2.86 -7.58 -15.22
CA LEU A 202 2.19 -6.70 -16.18
C LEU A 202 1.90 -7.42 -17.51
N LEU A 203 2.75 -8.39 -17.90
CA LEU A 203 2.56 -9.18 -19.12
C LEU A 203 1.30 -10.07 -19.05
N PRO A 204 1.10 -10.96 -18.07
CA PRO A 204 -0.13 -11.73 -17.97
C PRO A 204 -1.35 -10.84 -17.72
N LEU A 205 -1.21 -9.71 -17.01
CA LEU A 205 -2.30 -8.73 -16.85
C LEU A 205 -2.73 -8.12 -18.19
N PHE A 206 -1.77 -7.72 -19.03
CA PHE A 206 -2.05 -7.19 -20.35
C PHE A 206 -2.69 -8.25 -21.25
N THR A 207 -2.18 -9.48 -21.23
CA THR A 207 -2.79 -10.60 -21.96
C THR A 207 -4.23 -10.86 -21.50
N ALA A 208 -4.47 -10.90 -20.19
CA ALA A 208 -5.80 -11.06 -19.62
C ALA A 208 -6.74 -9.90 -20.02
N TYR A 209 -6.22 -8.67 -20.08
CA TYR A 209 -6.98 -7.52 -20.58
C TYR A 209 -7.41 -7.72 -22.04
N ILE A 210 -6.50 -8.11 -22.94
CA ILE A 210 -6.84 -8.37 -24.35
C ILE A 210 -7.92 -9.47 -24.47
N ILE A 211 -7.78 -10.56 -23.72
CA ILE A 211 -8.77 -11.64 -23.69
C ILE A 211 -10.12 -11.13 -23.16
N SER A 212 -10.12 -10.28 -22.13
CA SER A 212 -11.35 -9.74 -21.55
C SER A 212 -12.14 -8.87 -22.53
N LEU A 213 -11.49 -8.26 -23.54
CA LEU A 213 -12.15 -7.47 -24.58
C LEU A 213 -13.07 -8.30 -25.50
N LEU A 214 -13.01 -9.63 -25.44
CA LEU A 214 -13.89 -10.53 -26.18
C LEU A 214 -15.34 -10.59 -25.62
N GLY A 215 -15.61 -9.92 -24.50
CA GLY A 215 -16.96 -9.83 -23.93
C GLY A 215 -17.02 -9.89 -22.40
N PHE A 216 -15.89 -10.05 -21.71
CA PHE A 216 -15.85 -10.10 -20.25
C PHE A 216 -15.62 -8.72 -19.63
N ASN A 217 -16.66 -8.14 -19.05
CA ASN A 217 -16.56 -6.87 -18.32
C ASN A 217 -16.09 -7.11 -16.87
N VAL A 218 -14.81 -6.87 -16.63
CA VAL A 218 -14.16 -7.10 -15.33
C VAL A 218 -14.81 -6.26 -14.24
N ALA A 219 -15.12 -5.01 -14.54
CA ALA A 219 -15.69 -4.09 -13.56
C ALA A 219 -17.09 -4.53 -13.13
N LYS A 220 -17.95 -4.96 -14.07
CA LYS A 220 -19.27 -5.55 -13.74
C LYS A 220 -19.13 -6.80 -12.88
N TYR A 221 -18.22 -7.71 -13.24
CA TYR A 221 -17.98 -8.94 -12.47
C TYR A 221 -17.53 -8.63 -11.04
N VAL A 222 -16.55 -7.74 -10.89
CA VAL A 222 -16.03 -7.35 -9.58
C VAL A 222 -17.11 -6.64 -8.74
N LEU A 223 -17.91 -5.76 -9.34
CA LEU A 223 -19.04 -5.13 -8.66
C LEU A 223 -20.10 -6.15 -8.25
N ALA A 224 -20.37 -7.17 -9.07
CA ALA A 224 -21.28 -8.25 -8.71
C ALA A 224 -20.73 -9.10 -7.55
N VAL A 225 -19.41 -9.33 -7.48
CA VAL A 225 -18.79 -10.04 -6.35
C VAL A 225 -18.83 -9.21 -5.07
N TYR A 226 -18.61 -7.90 -5.15
CA TYR A 226 -18.61 -7.02 -3.97
C TYR A 226 -20.01 -6.65 -3.48
N PHE A 227 -20.95 -6.41 -4.40
CA PHE A 227 -22.25 -5.80 -4.12
C PHE A 227 -23.45 -6.63 -4.59
N GLY A 228 -23.23 -7.83 -5.15
CA GLY A 228 -24.30 -8.71 -5.58
C GLY A 228 -25.09 -9.31 -4.41
N PRO A 229 -26.35 -9.73 -4.66
CA PRO A 229 -27.17 -10.43 -3.68
C PRO A 229 -26.65 -11.84 -3.34
#